data_AF-A0A7W9J379-F1
#
_entry.id   AF-A0A7W9J379-F1
#
_cell.length_a   1.000
_cell.length_b   1.000
_cell.length_c   1.000
_cell.angle_alpha   90.00
_cell.angle_beta   90.00
_cell.angle_gamma   90.00
#
_symmetry.space_group_name_H-M   'P 1'
#
loop_
_entity.id
_entity.type
_entity.pdbx_description
1 polymer ?
#
loop_
_entity_poly.entity_id
_entity_poly.type
_entity_poly.pdbx_seq_one_letter_code
_entity_poly.pdbx_strand_id
1 'polypeptide(L)'
;MLSELQRVAQGLVDSLNEIPRVIAALDTRARICRDHAAIVMQLSGGSATMAAQQLDAAARACEGAAHYLSLAPPKAHGWAQQMVDGIRTAGPTGDGAARRPDAPGGSMPPADRRPDDDQAEPEGGKLGKAAGSGDEASPEDEPSTLGTSDEEAWRLFGKLPVRDESKPVRQKTRGIWRDDDGTEQPLISGQLASEGEGDDPYYQQVKAFMRQRRIGRQDGEPMVASHVESKFAMFMRERGLTRATIAVNKLPCTGDLSCDDLLPQFLPAGGTLTVFGPAGFKKTYRGLDENGHLR
;
A
#
# COMPACT_ATOMS: atom_id res chain seq x y z
N MET A 1 11.24 -23.64 9.27
CA MET A 1 10.34 -22.57 9.76
C MET A 1 11.20 -21.53 10.45
N LEU A 2 11.08 -20.25 10.09
CA LEU A 2 11.79 -19.16 10.78
C LEU A 2 11.26 -19.04 12.21
N SER A 3 12.15 -18.74 13.17
CA SER A 3 11.72 -18.38 14.52
C SER A 3 10.92 -17.08 14.50
N GLU A 4 10.07 -16.86 15.51
CA GLU A 4 9.30 -15.63 15.66
C GLU A 4 10.20 -14.38 15.67
N LEU A 5 11.36 -14.48 16.33
CA LEU A 5 12.38 -13.43 16.36
C LEU A 5 12.97 -13.15 14.98
N GLN A 6 13.23 -14.19 14.16
CA GLN A 6 13.68 -14.01 12.78
C GLN A 6 12.61 -13.36 11.90
N ARG A 7 11.33 -13.68 12.12
CA ARG A 7 10.22 -13.04 11.39
C ARG A 7 10.11 -11.55 11.71
N VAL A 8 10.23 -11.18 12.98
CA VAL A 8 10.24 -9.77 13.41
C VAL A 8 11.48 -9.04 12.88
N ALA A 9 12.65 -9.67 12.94
CA ALA A 9 13.90 -9.13 12.39
C ALA A 9 13.81 -8.89 10.88
N GLN A 10 13.21 -9.84 10.13
CA GLN A 10 12.99 -9.69 8.70
C GLN A 10 12.08 -8.49 8.40
N GLY A 11 10.96 -8.34 9.13
CA GLY A 11 10.08 -7.18 8.96
C GLY A 11 10.77 -5.84 9.24
N LEU A 12 11.71 -5.81 10.19
CA LEU A 12 12.53 -4.61 10.45
C LEU A 12 13.51 -4.33 9.30
N VAL A 13 14.20 -5.36 8.78
CA VAL A 13 15.08 -5.22 7.60
C VAL A 13 14.31 -4.70 6.39
N ASP A 14 13.14 -5.27 6.11
CA ASP A 14 12.28 -4.85 5.00
C ASP A 14 11.87 -3.38 5.16
N SER A 15 11.49 -2.98 6.37
CA SER A 15 11.16 -1.58 6.68
C SER A 15 12.35 -0.64 6.49
N LEU A 16 13.56 -1.05 6.90
CA LEU A 16 14.78 -0.26 6.72
C LEU A 16 15.20 -0.16 5.25
N ASN A 17 14.97 -1.20 4.44
CA ASN A 17 15.25 -1.20 3.01
C ASN A 17 14.33 -0.26 2.22
N GLU A 18 13.14 0.05 2.72
CA GLU A 18 12.24 1.03 2.11
C GLU A 18 12.65 2.49 2.39
N ILE A 19 13.49 2.75 3.40
CA ILE A 19 13.87 4.11 3.81
C ILE A 19 14.39 4.98 2.64
N PRO A 20 15.33 4.52 1.79
CA PRO A 20 15.81 5.33 0.66
C PRO A 20 14.69 5.73 -0.32
N ARG A 21 13.72 4.84 -0.54
CA ARG A 21 12.57 5.11 -1.40
C ARG A 21 11.64 6.15 -0.76
N VAL A 22 11.42 6.06 0.55
CA VAL A 22 10.61 7.04 1.29
C VAL A 22 11.28 8.41 1.30
N ILE A 23 12.60 8.48 1.50
CA ILE A 23 13.39 9.73 1.40
C ILE A 23 13.20 10.37 0.02
N ALA A 24 13.39 9.60 -1.06
CA ALA A 24 13.23 10.11 -2.42
C ALA A 24 11.79 10.62 -2.71
N ALA A 25 10.78 9.95 -2.14
CA ALA A 25 9.39 10.39 -2.25
C ALA A 25 9.14 11.71 -1.50
N LEU A 26 9.71 11.87 -0.31
CA LEU A 26 9.62 13.09 0.50
C LEU A 26 10.32 14.28 -0.18
N ASP A 27 11.52 14.08 -0.73
CA ASP A 27 12.25 15.12 -1.47
C ASP A 27 11.48 15.56 -2.72
N THR A 28 10.92 14.60 -3.46
CA THR A 28 10.07 14.88 -4.62
C THR A 28 8.86 15.70 -4.21
N ARG A 29 8.22 15.36 -3.09
CA ARG A 29 7.04 16.08 -2.57
C ARG A 29 7.40 17.49 -2.12
N ALA A 30 8.54 17.67 -1.46
CA ALA A 30 9.03 18.98 -1.04
C ALA A 30 9.23 19.93 -2.23
N ARG A 31 9.84 19.41 -3.31
CA ARG A 31 10.01 20.16 -4.57
C ARG A 31 8.68 20.59 -5.17
N ILE A 32 7.72 19.66 -5.31
CA ILE A 32 6.39 19.95 -5.86
C ILE A 32 5.67 21.03 -5.04
N CYS A 33 5.76 20.97 -3.71
CA CYS A 33 5.17 21.98 -2.84
C CYS A 33 5.74 23.37 -3.10
N ARG A 34 7.07 23.50 -3.28
CA ARG A 34 7.71 24.78 -3.62
C ARG A 34 7.30 25.29 -5.00
N ASP A 35 7.25 24.41 -5.99
CA ASP A 35 6.84 24.78 -7.34
C ASP A 35 5.40 25.34 -7.33
N HIS A 36 4.50 24.67 -6.58
CA HIS A 36 3.14 25.16 -6.40
C HIS A 36 3.08 26.48 -5.63
N ALA A 37 3.91 26.68 -4.60
CA ALA A 37 3.97 27.94 -3.87
C ALA A 37 4.36 29.10 -4.81
N ALA A 38 5.36 28.87 -5.68
CA ALA A 38 5.79 29.85 -6.68
C ALA A 38 4.68 30.16 -7.70
N ILE A 39 4.00 29.13 -8.22
CA ILE A 39 2.88 29.29 -9.17
C ILE A 39 1.73 30.07 -8.52
N VAL A 40 1.36 29.73 -7.28
CA VAL A 40 0.29 30.40 -6.54
C VAL A 40 0.63 31.88 -6.32
N MET A 41 1.87 32.20 -5.97
CA MET A 41 2.32 33.60 -5.84
C MET A 41 2.25 34.35 -7.17
N GLN A 42 2.69 33.72 -8.26
CA GLN A 42 2.71 34.33 -9.59
C GLN A 42 1.30 34.58 -10.14
N LEU A 43 0.41 33.58 -10.07
CA LEU A 43 -0.95 33.67 -10.60
C LEU A 43 -1.84 34.60 -9.78
N SER A 44 -1.61 34.70 -8.48
CA SER A 44 -2.40 35.55 -7.59
C SER A 44 -1.93 37.01 -7.54
N GLY A 45 -0.87 37.37 -8.29
CA GLY A 45 -0.23 38.68 -8.18
C GLY A 45 0.27 38.98 -6.77
N GLY A 46 0.65 37.95 -6.00
CA GLY A 46 1.06 38.06 -4.61
C GLY A 46 -0.07 38.17 -3.58
N SER A 47 -1.34 38.03 -3.97
CA SER A 47 -2.46 38.08 -3.01
C SER A 47 -2.67 36.78 -2.22
N ALA A 48 -2.23 35.63 -2.74
CA ALA A 48 -2.39 34.31 -2.09
C ALA A 48 -1.21 33.93 -1.18
N THR A 49 -0.71 34.89 -0.38
CA THR A 49 0.47 34.71 0.49
C THR A 49 0.32 33.56 1.48
N MET A 50 -0.84 33.43 2.12
CA MET A 50 -1.08 32.37 3.09
C MET A 50 -1.02 30.98 2.46
N ALA A 51 -1.57 30.80 1.25
CA ALA A 51 -1.55 29.51 0.56
C ALA A 51 -0.12 29.11 0.16
N ALA A 52 0.67 30.07 -0.35
CA ALA A 52 2.08 29.85 -0.64
C ALA A 52 2.89 29.50 0.62
N GLN A 53 2.66 30.20 1.74
CA GLN A 53 3.31 29.91 3.02
C GLN A 53 3.00 28.51 3.55
N GLN A 54 1.76 28.04 3.39
CA GLN A 54 1.36 26.68 3.78
C GLN A 54 2.06 25.62 2.94
N LEU A 55 2.20 25.86 1.62
CA LEU A 55 2.93 24.96 0.73
C LEU A 55 4.43 24.92 1.08
N ASP A 56 5.04 26.06 1.39
CA ASP A 56 6.44 26.10 1.85
C ASP A 56 6.63 25.40 3.22
N ALA A 57 5.67 25.53 4.13
CA ALA A 57 5.68 24.82 5.41
C ALA A 57 5.61 23.29 5.20
N ALA A 58 4.74 22.84 4.29
CA ALA A 58 4.65 21.43 3.92
C ALA A 58 5.94 20.91 3.28
N ALA A 59 6.60 21.71 2.44
CA ALA A 59 7.90 21.36 1.86
C ALA A 59 8.96 21.14 2.94
N ARG A 60 9.10 22.08 3.88
CA ARG A 60 10.04 21.95 5.01
C ARG A 60 9.73 20.75 5.89
N ALA A 61 8.46 20.43 6.12
CA ALA A 61 8.08 19.25 6.88
C ALA A 61 8.52 17.95 6.19
N CYS A 62 8.38 17.86 4.86
CA CYS A 62 8.86 16.71 4.09
C CYS A 62 10.38 16.56 4.19
N GLU A 63 11.13 17.66 4.08
CA GLU A 63 12.59 17.65 4.22
C GLU A 63 13.05 17.29 5.64
N GLY A 64 12.36 17.78 6.66
CA GLY A 64 12.61 17.39 8.05
C GLY A 64 12.42 15.89 8.24
N ALA A 65 11.33 15.32 7.71
CA ALA A 65 11.08 13.88 7.77
C ALA A 65 12.13 13.07 7.00
N ALA A 66 12.53 13.53 5.81
CA ALA A 66 13.60 12.90 5.02
C ALA A 66 14.94 12.92 5.78
N HIS A 67 15.24 14.05 6.43
CA HIS A 67 16.43 14.18 7.27
C HIS A 67 16.42 13.19 8.43
N TYR A 68 15.33 13.12 9.21
CA TYR A 68 15.24 12.14 10.31
C TYR A 68 15.35 10.69 9.83
N LEU A 69 14.76 10.37 8.67
CA LEU A 69 14.89 9.04 8.06
C LEU A 69 16.32 8.73 7.61
N SER A 70 17.04 9.72 7.07
CA SER A 70 18.46 9.56 6.72
C SER A 70 19.38 9.36 7.91
N LEU A 71 18.96 9.78 9.10
CA LEU A 71 19.66 9.53 10.36
C LEU A 71 19.40 8.12 10.89
N ALA A 72 18.49 7.33 10.29
CA ALA A 72 18.28 5.94 10.67
C ALA A 72 19.62 5.19 10.57
N PRO A 73 20.12 4.63 11.69
CA PRO A 73 21.50 4.21 11.73
C PRO A 73 21.71 2.98 10.83
N PRO A 74 22.71 2.98 9.93
CA PRO A 74 23.08 1.78 9.16
C PRO A 74 23.48 0.61 10.07
N LYS A 75 23.87 0.91 11.32
CA LYS A 75 24.08 -0.09 12.39
C LYS A 75 22.82 -0.87 12.76
N ALA A 76 21.64 -0.24 12.72
CA ALA A 76 20.37 -0.93 12.99
C ALA A 76 20.01 -1.92 11.88
N HIS A 77 20.31 -1.57 10.63
CA HIS A 77 20.16 -2.50 9.49
C HIS A 77 21.10 -3.70 9.63
N GLY A 78 22.39 -3.46 9.84
CA GLY A 78 23.36 -4.54 10.01
C GLY A 78 23.06 -5.46 11.20
N TRP A 79 22.57 -4.91 12.32
CA TRP A 79 22.12 -5.70 13.46
C TRP A 79 20.87 -6.53 13.15
N ALA A 80 19.86 -5.94 12.50
CA ALA A 80 18.64 -6.65 12.12
C ALA A 80 18.93 -7.78 11.13
N GLN A 81 19.84 -7.54 10.17
CA GLN A 81 20.31 -8.55 9.22
C GLN A 81 21.01 -9.73 9.92
N GLN A 82 21.87 -9.45 10.91
CA GLN A 82 22.54 -10.51 11.69
C GLN A 82 21.55 -11.40 12.45
N MET A 83 20.44 -10.83 12.94
CA MET A 83 19.37 -11.61 13.58
C MET A 83 18.59 -12.48 12.60
N VAL A 84 18.38 -12.02 11.36
CA VAL A 84 17.80 -12.83 10.28
C VAL A 84 18.72 -14.02 9.96
N ASP A 85 20.02 -13.75 9.82
CA ASP A 85 21.05 -14.74 9.48
C ASP A 85 21.33 -15.75 10.62
N GLY A 86 20.75 -15.53 11.81
CA GLY A 86 20.89 -16.42 12.96
C GLY A 86 22.25 -16.32 13.67
N ILE A 87 23.03 -15.28 13.38
CA ILE A 87 24.33 -15.04 14.00
C ILE A 87 24.08 -14.41 15.38
N ARG A 88 24.39 -15.15 16.46
CA ARG A 88 24.30 -14.62 17.82
C ARG A 88 25.46 -13.68 18.11
N THR A 89 25.29 -12.39 17.84
CA THR A 89 26.15 -11.32 18.34
C THR A 89 25.41 -10.51 19.39
N ALA A 90 26.15 -10.03 20.39
CA ALA A 90 25.64 -9.16 21.45
C ALA A 90 24.92 -7.96 20.84
N GLY A 91 23.79 -7.56 21.44
CA GLY A 91 22.95 -6.46 20.98
C GLY A 91 23.72 -5.14 20.79
N PRO A 92 23.09 -4.12 20.17
CA PRO A 92 23.75 -2.86 19.88
C PRO A 92 24.26 -2.25 21.19
N THR A 93 25.57 -2.35 21.41
CA THR A 93 26.26 -1.62 22.47
C THR A 93 26.11 -0.14 22.13
N GLY A 94 25.23 0.53 22.87
CA GLY A 94 25.16 1.98 22.90
C GLY A 94 26.53 2.51 23.29
N ASP A 95 27.22 3.08 22.32
CA ASP A 95 28.50 3.73 22.54
C ASP A 95 28.19 5.10 23.18
N GLY A 96 28.40 5.19 24.49
CA GLY A 96 27.97 6.34 25.27
C GLY A 96 28.24 6.25 26.78
N ALA A 97 29.32 5.63 27.22
CA ALA A 97 29.92 5.95 28.52
C ALA A 97 31.40 5.53 28.55
N ALA A 98 32.26 6.53 28.75
CA ALA A 98 33.70 6.41 28.77
C ALA A 98 34.23 5.31 29.70
N ARG A 99 35.17 4.55 29.16
CA ARG A 99 36.12 3.68 29.86
C ARG A 99 36.88 4.50 30.91
N ARG A 100 36.80 4.13 32.18
CA ARG A 100 37.83 4.42 33.20
C ARG A 100 38.51 3.11 33.59
N PRO A 101 39.85 3.06 33.65
CA PRO A 101 40.55 1.84 34.03
C PRO A 101 40.80 1.76 35.55
N ASP A 102 41.07 0.52 35.95
CA ASP A 102 41.80 0.05 37.14
C ASP A 102 41.06 -0.09 38.48
N ALA A 103 40.68 -1.34 38.75
CA ALA A 103 40.70 -1.96 40.08
C ALA A 103 42.17 -2.31 40.45
N PRO A 104 42.51 -2.71 41.71
CA PRO A 104 42.16 -4.07 42.15
C PRO A 104 42.00 -4.29 43.66
N GLY A 105 41.34 -5.40 44.03
CA GLY A 105 41.68 -6.12 45.26
C GLY A 105 40.52 -6.82 45.97
N GLY A 106 40.59 -8.15 46.08
CA GLY A 106 40.04 -8.87 47.24
C GLY A 106 39.13 -10.08 46.98
N SER A 107 39.72 -11.20 46.59
CA SER A 107 39.53 -12.57 47.10
C SER A 107 38.13 -13.10 47.51
N MET A 108 37.68 -14.15 46.82
CA MET A 108 37.01 -15.34 47.42
C MET A 108 38.09 -16.34 47.92
N PRO A 109 37.85 -17.48 48.63
CA PRO A 109 36.64 -18.36 48.69
C PRO A 109 36.47 -19.10 50.07
N PRO A 110 35.94 -20.34 50.22
CA PRO A 110 34.69 -21.01 49.74
C PRO A 110 33.89 -21.77 50.85
N ALA A 111 32.79 -22.40 50.41
CA ALA A 111 32.21 -23.69 50.82
C ALA A 111 30.98 -23.68 51.76
N ASP A 112 29.87 -24.26 51.31
CA ASP A 112 29.50 -25.59 51.82
C ASP A 112 28.56 -26.40 50.90
N ARG A 113 28.62 -27.71 51.09
CA ARG A 113 28.06 -28.82 50.29
C ARG A 113 26.59 -29.15 50.65
N ARG A 114 25.78 -29.47 49.61
CA ARG A 114 24.80 -30.60 49.40
C ARG A 114 23.81 -31.03 50.54
N PRO A 115 22.86 -31.96 50.30
CA PRO A 115 21.78 -32.05 49.28
C PRO A 115 20.42 -32.52 49.90
N ASP A 116 19.39 -32.73 49.05
CA ASP A 116 18.22 -33.65 49.16
C ASP A 116 17.32 -33.63 50.42
N ASP A 117 15.99 -33.43 50.27
CA ASP A 117 15.03 -34.52 49.97
C ASP A 117 13.55 -34.07 50.10
N ASP A 118 12.73 -34.70 49.26
CA ASP A 118 11.37 -35.20 49.50
C ASP A 118 10.07 -34.34 49.48
N GLN A 119 9.22 -34.79 48.53
CA GLN A 119 7.80 -35.11 48.61
C GLN A 119 6.72 -34.00 48.58
N ALA A 120 5.95 -33.95 47.49
CA ALA A 120 4.61 -34.57 47.42
C ALA A 120 3.87 -34.22 46.11
N GLU A 121 3.67 -35.24 45.27
CA GLU A 121 2.54 -35.41 44.32
C GLU A 121 1.28 -35.82 45.13
N PRO A 122 0.01 -35.62 44.66
CA PRO A 122 -0.48 -36.44 43.54
C PRO A 122 -1.55 -35.84 42.60
N GLU A 123 -1.41 -36.27 41.34
CA GLU A 123 -2.40 -36.88 40.44
C GLU A 123 -3.70 -36.15 40.03
N GLY A 124 -3.94 -36.18 38.71
CA GLY A 124 -5.29 -36.28 38.16
C GLY A 124 -5.40 -36.09 36.64
N GLY A 125 -5.51 -37.20 35.88
CA GLY A 125 -6.29 -37.21 34.62
C GLY A 125 -5.59 -37.66 33.33
N LYS A 126 -5.55 -38.97 33.09
CA LYS A 126 -5.36 -39.59 31.75
C LYS A 126 -6.67 -39.66 30.98
N LEU A 127 -6.61 -39.50 29.65
CA LEU A 127 -7.33 -40.21 28.58
C LEU A 127 -6.97 -39.47 27.27
N GLY A 128 -6.64 -40.05 26.12
CA GLY A 128 -6.69 -41.39 25.56
C GLY A 128 -6.55 -41.22 24.04
N LYS A 129 -5.81 -42.12 23.38
CA LYS A 129 -5.39 -42.05 21.97
C LYS A 129 -6.20 -43.03 21.12
N ALA A 130 -6.70 -42.63 19.95
CA ALA A 130 -7.00 -43.43 18.75
C ALA A 130 -7.48 -42.44 17.64
N ALA A 131 -6.84 -42.28 16.47
CA ALA A 131 -6.77 -43.15 15.28
C ALA A 131 -8.11 -43.27 14.50
N GLY A 132 -8.10 -42.80 13.24
CA GLY A 132 -9.15 -42.88 12.21
C GLY A 132 -9.25 -41.54 11.45
N SER A 133 -8.61 -41.32 10.29
CA SER A 133 -8.98 -41.80 8.94
C SER A 133 -10.43 -41.51 8.59
N GLY A 134 -10.64 -40.48 7.77
CA GLY A 134 -11.91 -40.12 7.15
C GLY A 134 -11.69 -38.94 6.24
N ASP A 135 -11.88 -39.16 4.93
CA ASP A 135 -11.94 -38.18 3.86
C ASP A 135 -12.69 -36.91 4.30
N GLU A 136 -12.02 -35.77 4.21
CA GLU A 136 -12.70 -34.51 3.95
C GLU A 136 -12.15 -33.96 2.64
N ALA A 137 -12.95 -34.19 1.60
CA ALA A 137 -12.85 -33.54 0.32
C ALA A 137 -12.59 -32.05 0.55
N SER A 138 -11.46 -31.56 0.03
CA SER A 138 -11.28 -30.14 -0.23
C SER A 138 -12.54 -29.65 -0.96
N PRO A 139 -13.18 -28.55 -0.51
CA PRO A 139 -14.15 -27.88 -1.34
C PRO A 139 -13.38 -27.32 -2.53
N GLU A 140 -13.44 -28.12 -3.58
CA GLU A 140 -13.46 -27.82 -4.99
C GLU A 140 -13.29 -26.33 -5.30
N ASP A 141 -12.27 -26.07 -6.11
CA ASP A 141 -12.22 -24.96 -7.06
C ASP A 141 -13.62 -24.68 -7.64
N GLU A 142 -14.34 -23.76 -7.01
CA GLU A 142 -15.61 -23.26 -7.50
C GLU A 142 -15.36 -22.43 -8.78
N PRO A 143 -16.21 -22.60 -9.81
CA PRO A 143 -15.81 -22.51 -11.20
C PRO A 143 -15.60 -21.07 -11.67
N SER A 144 -14.47 -20.89 -12.33
CA SER A 144 -14.04 -19.71 -13.07
C SER A 144 -14.91 -19.46 -14.30
N THR A 145 -16.14 -18.98 -14.12
CA THR A 145 -16.94 -18.49 -15.25
C THR A 145 -16.79 -16.98 -15.39
N LEU A 146 -16.09 -16.57 -16.45
CA LEU A 146 -16.05 -15.22 -17.05
C LEU A 146 -15.37 -14.12 -16.22
N GLY A 147 -14.13 -14.36 -15.81
CA GLY A 147 -13.22 -13.29 -15.43
C GLY A 147 -11.83 -13.60 -15.95
N THR A 148 -11.13 -12.58 -16.46
CA THR A 148 -9.69 -12.63 -16.75
C THR A 148 -8.97 -13.32 -15.60
N SER A 149 -8.25 -14.41 -15.88
CA SER A 149 -7.47 -15.10 -14.85
C SER A 149 -6.39 -14.18 -14.28
N ASP A 150 -5.84 -14.53 -13.11
CA ASP A 150 -4.75 -13.75 -12.51
C ASP A 150 -3.52 -13.71 -13.42
N GLU A 151 -3.15 -14.83 -14.03
CA GLU A 151 -2.01 -14.93 -14.95
C GLU A 151 -2.22 -14.03 -16.17
N GLU A 152 -3.45 -14.04 -16.70
CA GLU A 152 -3.84 -13.19 -17.81
C GLU A 152 -3.82 -11.71 -17.41
N ALA A 153 -4.32 -11.35 -16.23
CA ALA A 153 -4.30 -9.97 -15.75
C ALA A 153 -2.86 -9.46 -15.55
N TRP A 154 -1.95 -10.30 -15.03
CA TRP A 154 -0.53 -9.98 -14.96
C TRP A 154 0.13 -9.89 -16.33
N ARG A 155 -0.30 -10.70 -17.31
CA ARG A 155 0.13 -10.57 -18.71
C ARG A 155 -0.29 -9.24 -19.31
N LEU A 156 -1.53 -8.80 -19.07
CA LEU A 156 -2.02 -7.48 -19.49
C LEU A 156 -1.22 -6.36 -18.81
N PHE A 157 -0.96 -6.49 -17.51
CA PHE A 157 -0.11 -5.53 -16.78
C PHE A 157 1.29 -5.42 -17.38
N GLY A 158 1.92 -6.54 -17.75
CA GLY A 158 3.24 -6.57 -18.38
C GLY A 158 3.35 -5.84 -19.73
N LYS A 159 2.21 -5.56 -20.39
CA LYS A 159 2.16 -4.78 -21.64
C LYS A 159 2.15 -3.26 -21.39
N LEU A 160 1.87 -2.82 -20.17
CA LEU A 160 1.72 -1.40 -19.86
C LEU A 160 3.09 -0.70 -19.76
N PRO A 161 3.19 0.56 -20.21
CA PRO A 161 4.43 1.30 -20.08
C PRO A 161 4.73 1.59 -18.61
N VAL A 162 6.01 1.44 -18.24
CA VAL A 162 6.53 1.86 -16.94
C VAL A 162 6.43 3.38 -16.84
N ARG A 163 5.89 3.85 -15.72
CA ARG A 163 5.81 5.28 -15.44
C ARG A 163 7.17 5.79 -15.01
N ASP A 164 7.61 6.86 -15.66
CA ASP A 164 8.81 7.58 -15.29
C ASP A 164 8.41 8.79 -14.44
N GLU A 165 8.45 8.61 -13.13
CA GLU A 165 8.11 9.64 -12.15
C GLU A 165 9.22 10.72 -12.06
N SER A 166 10.36 10.56 -12.73
CA SER A 166 11.40 11.60 -12.83
C SER A 166 11.06 12.70 -13.82
N LYS A 167 10.10 12.46 -14.73
CA LYS A 167 9.70 13.43 -15.75
C LYS A 167 8.89 14.58 -15.14
N PRO A 168 9.11 15.82 -15.60
CA PRO A 168 8.38 16.99 -15.11
C PRO A 168 6.89 16.96 -15.49
N VAL A 169 6.54 16.29 -16.59
CA VAL A 169 5.15 16.11 -17.01
C VAL A 169 4.61 14.82 -16.39
N ARG A 170 3.58 14.95 -15.55
CA ARG A 170 2.89 13.82 -14.96
C ARG A 170 2.27 12.97 -16.07
N GLN A 171 2.82 11.78 -16.27
CA GLN A 171 2.30 10.84 -17.26
C GLN A 171 0.87 10.41 -16.91
N LYS A 172 0.00 10.22 -17.91
CA LYS A 172 -1.35 9.66 -17.70
C LYS A 172 -1.24 8.21 -17.22
N THR A 173 -2.10 7.81 -16.29
CA THR A 173 -2.29 6.39 -15.98
C THR A 173 -2.83 5.70 -17.22
N ARG A 174 -2.24 4.55 -17.54
CA ARG A 174 -2.69 3.66 -18.60
C ARG A 174 -3.09 2.33 -18.00
N GLY A 175 -4.10 1.71 -18.58
CA GLY A 175 -4.55 0.38 -18.23
C GLY A 175 -5.04 -0.38 -19.44
N ILE A 176 -5.32 -1.66 -19.22
CA ILE A 176 -5.93 -2.55 -20.21
C ILE A 176 -7.04 -3.33 -19.51
N TRP A 177 -8.18 -3.43 -20.17
CA TRP A 177 -9.26 -4.36 -19.87
C TRP A 177 -9.41 -5.32 -21.04
N ARG A 178 -9.91 -6.52 -20.78
CA ARG A 178 -10.24 -7.49 -21.83
C ARG A 178 -11.75 -7.74 -21.77
N ASP A 179 -12.42 -7.50 -22.88
CA ASP A 179 -13.86 -7.73 -23.00
C ASP A 179 -14.22 -9.21 -23.18
N ASP A 180 -15.52 -9.50 -23.21
CA ASP A 180 -16.05 -10.86 -23.32
C ASP A 180 -15.69 -11.54 -24.66
N ASP A 181 -15.44 -10.75 -25.70
CA ASP A 181 -14.95 -11.23 -27.00
C ASP A 181 -13.43 -11.53 -26.96
N GLY A 182 -12.79 -11.25 -25.83
CA GLY A 182 -11.37 -11.43 -25.62
C GLY A 182 -10.52 -10.32 -26.23
N THR A 183 -11.12 -9.21 -26.65
CA THR A 183 -10.42 -8.05 -27.22
C THR A 183 -9.87 -7.17 -26.11
N GLU A 184 -8.63 -6.72 -26.28
CA GLU A 184 -7.96 -5.82 -25.32
C GLU A 184 -8.35 -4.37 -25.60
N GLN A 185 -8.95 -3.73 -24.60
CA GLN A 185 -9.41 -2.35 -24.64
C GLN A 185 -8.47 -1.46 -23.83
N PRO A 186 -7.90 -0.40 -24.42
CA PRO A 186 -7.04 0.52 -23.69
C PRO A 186 -7.86 1.39 -22.73
N LEU A 187 -7.31 1.62 -21.55
CA LEU A 187 -7.85 2.53 -20.53
C LEU A 187 -6.86 3.66 -20.29
N ILE A 188 -7.34 4.90 -20.21
CA ILE A 188 -6.48 6.08 -20.04
C ILE A 188 -7.10 7.02 -19.00
N SER A 189 -6.30 7.53 -18.06
CA SER A 189 -6.75 8.59 -17.15
C SER A 189 -6.80 9.96 -17.83
N GLY A 190 -7.64 10.85 -17.33
CA GLY A 190 -7.80 12.22 -17.82
C GLY A 190 -9.23 12.49 -18.25
N GLN A 191 -9.42 13.71 -18.73
CA GLN A 191 -10.73 14.24 -19.13
C GLN A 191 -11.09 13.92 -20.58
N LEU A 192 -10.11 13.55 -21.39
CA LEU A 192 -10.27 13.20 -22.82
C LEU A 192 -10.24 11.69 -22.99
N ALA A 193 -11.01 11.18 -23.95
CA ALA A 193 -11.10 9.74 -24.24
C ALA A 193 -9.74 9.16 -24.66
N SER A 194 -8.99 9.90 -25.49
CA SER A 194 -7.62 9.58 -25.89
C SER A 194 -6.79 10.85 -26.14
N GLU A 195 -5.55 10.71 -26.60
CA GLU A 195 -4.71 11.85 -26.99
C GLU A 195 -5.21 12.45 -28.31
N GLY A 196 -5.80 13.65 -28.26
CA GLY A 196 -6.33 14.34 -29.45
C GLY A 196 -7.80 14.06 -29.75
N GLU A 197 -8.47 13.24 -28.93
CA GLU A 197 -9.92 13.03 -28.98
C GLU A 197 -10.68 14.00 -28.06
N GLY A 198 -12.01 14.04 -28.24
CA GLY A 198 -12.91 14.85 -27.42
C GLY A 198 -13.07 14.35 -25.98
N ASP A 199 -13.99 15.00 -25.26
CA ASP A 199 -14.28 14.71 -23.86
C ASP A 199 -14.63 13.24 -23.64
N ASP A 200 -14.07 12.66 -22.59
CA ASP A 200 -14.41 11.32 -22.13
C ASP A 200 -15.81 11.34 -21.48
N PRO A 201 -16.79 10.57 -22.00
CA PRO A 201 -18.13 10.55 -21.42
C PRO A 201 -18.14 10.03 -19.99
N TYR A 202 -17.26 9.09 -19.64
CA TYR A 202 -17.20 8.51 -18.29
C TYR A 202 -16.64 9.50 -17.26
N TYR A 203 -15.75 10.41 -17.69
CA TYR A 203 -15.33 11.52 -16.83
C TYR A 203 -16.53 12.37 -16.40
N GLN A 204 -17.43 12.71 -17.32
CA GLN A 204 -18.63 13.49 -17.02
C GLN A 204 -19.65 12.67 -16.20
N GLN A 205 -19.78 11.37 -16.46
CA GLN A 205 -20.66 10.50 -15.68
C GLN A 205 -20.22 10.41 -14.22
N VAL A 206 -18.91 10.28 -13.92
CA VAL A 206 -18.43 10.28 -12.53
C VAL A 206 -18.79 11.59 -11.84
N LYS A 207 -18.59 12.73 -12.49
CA LYS A 207 -18.96 14.05 -11.93
C LYS A 207 -20.45 14.17 -11.66
N ALA A 208 -21.28 13.75 -12.62
CA ALA A 208 -22.73 13.77 -12.48
C ALA A 208 -23.18 12.88 -11.32
N PHE A 209 -22.61 11.67 -11.21
CA PHE A 209 -22.88 10.74 -10.12
C PHE A 209 -22.50 11.33 -8.76
N MET A 210 -21.29 11.89 -8.63
CA MET A 210 -20.85 12.51 -7.37
C MET A 210 -21.74 13.68 -6.97
N ARG A 211 -22.18 14.51 -7.93
CA ARG A 211 -23.11 15.62 -7.67
C ARG A 211 -24.48 15.12 -7.22
N GLN A 212 -25.03 14.14 -7.94
CA GLN A 212 -26.33 13.55 -7.61
C GLN A 212 -26.35 12.93 -6.21
N ARG A 213 -25.25 12.26 -5.83
CA ARG A 213 -25.10 11.61 -4.53
C ARG A 213 -24.55 12.52 -3.44
N ARG A 214 -24.26 13.79 -3.74
CA ARG A 214 -23.63 14.78 -2.84
C ARG A 214 -22.32 14.26 -2.21
N ILE A 215 -21.53 13.52 -2.99
CA ILE A 215 -20.23 13.00 -2.57
C ILE A 215 -19.18 14.09 -2.76
N GLY A 216 -18.43 14.40 -1.70
CA GLY A 216 -17.37 15.40 -1.71
C GLY A 216 -17.88 16.84 -1.93
N ARG A 217 -16.95 17.74 -2.24
CA ARG A 217 -17.25 19.16 -2.50
C ARG A 217 -18.01 19.33 -3.82
N GLN A 218 -19.11 20.09 -3.77
CA GLN A 218 -20.01 20.29 -4.92
C GLN A 218 -19.54 21.42 -5.86
N ASP A 219 -18.69 22.31 -5.35
CA ASP A 219 -18.11 23.46 -6.05
C ASP A 219 -16.74 23.16 -6.70
N GLY A 220 -16.19 21.97 -6.46
CA GLY A 220 -14.87 21.56 -6.95
C GLY A 220 -14.92 20.57 -8.11
N GLU A 221 -13.79 20.43 -8.80
CA GLU A 221 -13.56 19.36 -9.77
C GLU A 221 -13.00 18.13 -9.05
N PRO A 222 -13.75 17.02 -8.93
CA PRO A 222 -13.26 15.85 -8.24
C PRO A 222 -12.12 15.18 -9.03
N MET A 223 -10.91 15.21 -8.47
CA MET A 223 -9.72 14.58 -9.08
C MET A 223 -9.98 13.12 -9.50
N VAL A 224 -10.73 12.39 -8.66
CA VAL A 224 -11.09 10.99 -8.85
C VAL A 224 -11.91 10.74 -10.13
N ALA A 225 -12.60 11.75 -10.67
CA ALA A 225 -13.34 11.62 -11.92
C ALA A 225 -12.44 11.35 -13.13
N SER A 226 -11.20 11.84 -13.08
CA SER A 226 -10.22 11.62 -14.15
C SER A 226 -9.52 10.26 -14.05
N HIS A 227 -9.69 9.52 -12.96
CA HIS A 227 -8.98 8.27 -12.73
C HIS A 227 -9.57 7.11 -13.55
N VAL A 228 -8.71 6.15 -13.90
CA VAL A 228 -9.11 4.99 -14.72
C VAL A 228 -10.19 4.18 -14.02
N GLU A 229 -10.02 3.95 -12.71
CA GLU A 229 -10.87 3.07 -11.93
C GLU A 229 -12.31 3.62 -11.82
N SER A 230 -12.47 4.92 -11.56
CA SER A 230 -13.79 5.56 -11.47
C SER A 230 -14.51 5.57 -12.82
N LYS A 231 -13.80 5.90 -13.89
CA LYS A 231 -14.36 5.89 -15.25
C LYS A 231 -14.76 4.48 -15.65
N PHE A 232 -13.93 3.49 -15.33
CA PHE A 232 -14.23 2.10 -15.60
C PHE A 232 -15.43 1.59 -14.79
N ALA A 233 -15.60 2.04 -13.54
CA ALA A 233 -16.79 1.72 -12.75
C ALA A 233 -18.09 2.29 -13.37
N MET A 234 -18.04 3.50 -13.95
CA MET A 234 -19.17 4.04 -14.72
C MET A 234 -19.40 3.26 -16.02
N PHE A 235 -18.33 2.88 -16.73
CA PHE A 235 -18.41 1.99 -17.88
C PHE A 235 -19.10 0.66 -17.54
N MET A 236 -18.74 0.05 -16.40
CA MET A 236 -19.40 -1.17 -15.92
C MET A 236 -20.90 -0.96 -15.70
N ARG A 237 -21.31 0.18 -15.13
CA ARG A 237 -22.73 0.51 -14.94
C ARG A 237 -23.46 0.67 -16.27
N GLU A 238 -22.89 1.42 -17.20
CA GLU A 238 -23.50 1.68 -18.51
C GLU A 238 -23.64 0.40 -19.34
N ARG A 239 -22.66 -0.50 -19.27
CA ARG A 239 -22.63 -1.75 -20.03
C ARG A 239 -23.27 -2.94 -19.32
N GLY A 240 -23.73 -2.76 -18.09
CA GLY A 240 -24.30 -3.85 -17.28
C GLY A 240 -23.28 -4.92 -16.86
N LEU A 241 -21.99 -4.57 -16.80
CA LEU A 241 -20.94 -5.49 -16.37
C LEU A 241 -20.93 -5.61 -14.85
N THR A 242 -21.25 -6.78 -14.32
CA THR A 242 -21.25 -7.00 -12.86
C THR A 242 -19.90 -7.49 -12.34
N ARG A 243 -19.03 -8.02 -13.21
CA ARG A 243 -17.70 -8.50 -12.83
C ARG A 243 -16.69 -8.12 -13.90
N ALA A 244 -15.57 -7.54 -13.50
CA ALA A 244 -14.49 -7.18 -14.41
C ALA A 244 -13.13 -7.19 -13.72
N THR A 245 -12.08 -7.34 -14.54
CA THR A 245 -10.69 -7.27 -14.11
C THR A 245 -9.93 -6.30 -15.01
N ILE A 246 -9.22 -5.34 -14.42
CA ILE A 246 -8.39 -4.38 -15.14
C ILE A 246 -6.95 -4.42 -14.65
N ALA A 247 -6.00 -4.18 -15.54
CA ALA A 247 -4.61 -3.92 -15.20
C ALA A 247 -4.31 -2.44 -15.41
N VAL A 248 -3.66 -1.78 -14.44
CA VAL A 248 -3.31 -0.35 -14.48
C VAL A 248 -1.87 -0.12 -14.07
N ASN A 249 -1.18 0.84 -14.68
CA ASN A 249 0.24 1.10 -14.41
C ASN A 249 0.48 2.05 -13.23
N LYS A 250 -0.55 2.34 -12.44
CA LYS A 250 -0.49 3.18 -11.25
C LYS A 250 -1.45 2.62 -10.21
N LEU A 251 -1.05 2.64 -8.94
CA LEU A 251 -1.92 2.24 -7.85
C LEU A 251 -3.16 3.13 -7.76
N PRO A 252 -4.34 2.57 -7.43
CA PRO A 252 -5.48 3.36 -6.99
C PRO A 252 -5.06 4.31 -5.87
N CYS A 253 -5.51 5.57 -5.93
CA CYS A 253 -5.22 6.51 -4.86
C CYS A 253 -5.95 6.11 -3.57
N THR A 254 -5.35 6.44 -2.43
CA THR A 254 -5.83 6.12 -1.08
C THR A 254 -6.26 7.38 -0.32
N GLY A 255 -7.00 7.19 0.78
CA GLY A 255 -7.49 8.25 1.66
C GLY A 255 -8.94 8.66 1.39
N ASP A 256 -9.43 9.67 2.09
CA ASP A 256 -10.81 10.14 1.96
C ASP A 256 -11.07 10.66 0.53
N LEU A 257 -12.22 10.28 -0.05
CA LEU A 257 -12.62 10.66 -1.41
C LEU A 257 -11.64 10.19 -2.50
N SER A 258 -10.93 9.11 -2.24
CA SER A 258 -10.00 8.47 -3.19
C SER A 258 -10.68 7.35 -3.99
N CYS A 259 -9.99 6.76 -4.98
CA CYS A 259 -10.49 5.57 -5.67
C CYS A 259 -10.70 4.42 -4.68
N ASP A 260 -9.77 4.22 -3.74
CA ASP A 260 -9.86 3.12 -2.78
C ASP A 260 -11.10 3.21 -1.88
N ASP A 261 -11.51 4.44 -1.57
CA ASP A 261 -12.68 4.78 -0.75
C ASP A 261 -13.99 4.80 -1.56
N LEU A 262 -13.98 5.37 -2.77
CA LEU A 262 -15.19 5.65 -3.54
C LEU A 262 -15.61 4.55 -4.52
N LEU A 263 -14.70 3.64 -4.88
CA LEU A 263 -15.03 2.57 -5.84
C LEU A 263 -16.26 1.73 -5.44
N PRO A 264 -16.47 1.34 -4.17
CA PRO A 264 -17.70 0.66 -3.77
C PRO A 264 -18.99 1.40 -4.14
N GLN A 265 -18.98 2.74 -4.10
CA GLN A 265 -20.14 3.56 -4.47
C GLN A 265 -20.28 3.66 -6.00
N PHE A 266 -19.17 3.71 -6.73
CA PHE A 266 -19.16 3.84 -8.18
C PHE A 266 -19.46 2.55 -8.92
N LEU A 267 -19.15 1.39 -8.36
CA LEU A 267 -19.43 0.11 -9.00
C LEU A 267 -20.95 -0.16 -9.12
N PRO A 268 -21.39 -0.97 -10.10
CA PRO A 268 -22.74 -1.49 -10.15
C PRO A 268 -23.14 -2.16 -8.84
N ALA A 269 -24.44 -2.18 -8.54
CA ALA A 269 -24.91 -2.78 -7.30
C ALA A 269 -24.52 -4.27 -7.22
N GLY A 270 -23.84 -4.67 -6.14
CA GLY A 270 -23.28 -6.02 -5.98
C GLY A 270 -22.18 -6.42 -6.98
N GLY A 271 -21.73 -5.49 -7.82
CA GLY A 271 -20.68 -5.77 -8.81
C GLY A 271 -19.29 -5.85 -8.19
N THR A 272 -18.33 -6.44 -8.91
CA THR A 272 -16.94 -6.59 -8.46
C THR A 272 -15.95 -6.13 -9.53
N LEU A 273 -14.97 -5.33 -9.12
CA LEU A 273 -13.86 -4.91 -9.96
C LEU A 273 -12.54 -5.35 -9.33
N THR A 274 -11.79 -6.20 -10.03
CA THR A 274 -10.43 -6.57 -9.62
C THR A 274 -9.43 -5.68 -10.34
N VAL A 275 -8.57 -5.00 -9.58
CA VAL A 275 -7.54 -4.10 -10.09
C VAL A 275 -6.17 -4.69 -9.84
N PHE A 276 -5.41 -4.87 -10.92
CA PHE A 276 -4.00 -5.27 -10.91
C PHE A 276 -3.12 -4.05 -11.15
N GLY A 277 -2.01 -3.94 -10.41
CA GLY A 277 -1.14 -2.77 -10.47
C GLY A 277 0.31 -3.06 -10.11
N PRO A 278 1.16 -2.02 -10.10
CA PRO A 278 2.58 -2.16 -9.81
C PRO A 278 2.86 -2.73 -8.42
N ALA A 279 4.07 -3.27 -8.23
CA ALA A 279 4.53 -3.88 -6.97
C ALA A 279 3.66 -5.05 -6.48
N GLY A 280 3.09 -5.84 -7.41
CA GLY A 280 2.26 -7.00 -7.05
C GLY A 280 0.88 -6.62 -6.52
N PHE A 281 0.44 -5.38 -6.71
CA PHE A 281 -0.87 -4.93 -6.24
C PHE A 281 -1.98 -5.71 -6.95
N LYS A 282 -2.84 -6.34 -6.15
CA LYS A 282 -4.10 -6.94 -6.56
C LYS A 282 -5.14 -6.63 -5.49
N LYS A 283 -6.22 -5.94 -5.85
CA LYS A 283 -7.34 -5.68 -4.94
C LYS A 283 -8.67 -5.86 -5.67
N THR A 284 -9.61 -6.54 -5.01
CA THR A 284 -10.99 -6.64 -5.49
C THR A 284 -11.87 -5.68 -4.72
N TYR A 285 -12.52 -4.77 -5.45
CA TYR A 285 -13.52 -3.85 -4.92
C TYR A 285 -14.91 -4.43 -5.14
N ARG A 286 -15.77 -4.27 -4.13
CA ARG A 286 -17.17 -4.71 -4.19
C ARG A 286 -18.08 -3.50 -4.17
N GLY A 287 -19.02 -3.46 -5.11
CA GLY A 287 -20.07 -2.47 -5.14
C GLY A 287 -21.04 -2.66 -3.97
N LEU A 288 -21.61 -1.56 -3.50
CA LEU A 288 -22.69 -1.60 -2.53
C LEU A 288 -23.89 -2.37 -3.07
N ASP A 289 -24.69 -2.99 -2.21
CA ASP A 289 -25.96 -3.57 -2.61
C ASP A 289 -27.00 -2.48 -2.95
N GLU A 290 -28.21 -2.90 -3.33
CA GLU A 290 -29.31 -1.98 -3.68
C GLU A 290 -29.71 -1.06 -2.50
N ASN A 291 -29.38 -1.45 -1.27
CA ASN A 291 -29.67 -0.70 -0.04
C ASN A 291 -28.48 0.19 0.39
N GLY A 292 -27.35 0.14 -0.32
CA GLY A 292 -26.17 0.92 0.00
C GLY A 292 -25.22 0.27 1.03
N HIS A 293 -25.32 -1.04 1.26
CA HIS A 293 -24.45 -1.78 2.18
C HIS A 293 -23.36 -2.57 1.44
N LEU A 294 -22.18 -2.66 2.04
CA LEU A 294 -21.17 -3.64 1.63
C LEU A 294 -21.64 -5.03 2.06
N ARG A 295 -21.62 -5.99 1.13
CA ARG A 295 -21.86 -7.41 1.41
C ARG A 295 -20.56 -8.15 1.68
#